data_AF-A0A7W0RAZ4-F1
#
_entry.id   AF-A0A7W0RAZ4-F1
#
_cell.length_a   1.000
_cell.length_b   1.000
_cell.length_c   1.000
_cell.angle_alpha   90.00
_cell.angle_beta   90.00
_cell.angle_gamma   90.00
#
_symmetry.space_group_name_H-M   'P 1'
#
loop_
_entity.id
_entity.type
_entity.pdbx_description
1 polymer ?
#
loop_
_entity_poly.entity_id
_entity_poly.type
_entity_poly.pdbx_seq_one_letter_code
_entity_poly.pdbx_strand_id
1 'polypeptide(L)'
;MLRIPFLTAALTAIALVAPSQAAAASPYVSGEVIVKYKDGTSGSVKQKVEAVAGTDTQQAIPGGSRQLEIEDGDSVKDTVAELRKDPNVAYAVPNYEAHASGLVPNDPAFGLQWNLSGPFGINMPDAWDLARARNAPGGRGAVVAVLDTGVAYQNFRRFRRVPDLDRFVPGYDFVARDRHPNDQNGHGTHVSGTIAGSTNNGVGVAGIAYRTKIMPVRVLDSEGAGNTAAIARGIRFAARRRVAVINLSLEFDASVRASQIPDIVGAIRYARSKGVLIVAAAGNQAGTVAAYPARARNVMAVAATTIRGCQADYSNSGFDLDITAPGGGNDAANTDTVYDQAVCRPGQPGPFIYQQTFTSGVRTFGLPGGYEGTSMAAPHVSGVAALVVASGRLGRRPSPRALEEHLERTARDIGTPGFDPRYGYGLLDAAAALR
;
A
#
# COMPACT_ATOMS: atom_id res chain seq x y z
N MET A 1 -21.86 62.64 2.98
CA MET A 1 -20.69 62.97 2.14
C MET A 1 -19.55 62.04 2.52
N LEU A 2 -19.33 60.96 1.77
CA LEU A 2 -18.02 60.33 1.63
C LEU A 2 -18.02 59.56 0.31
N ARG A 3 -17.02 59.82 -0.52
CA ARG A 3 -16.98 59.54 -1.96
C ARG A 3 -16.68 58.06 -2.24
N ILE A 4 -17.48 57.45 -3.10
CA ILE A 4 -17.24 56.14 -3.73
C ILE A 4 -16.31 56.39 -4.94
N PRO A 5 -15.15 55.72 -5.08
CA PRO A 5 -14.39 55.79 -6.31
C PRO A 5 -14.91 54.75 -7.30
N PHE A 6 -15.24 55.24 -8.50
CA PHE A 6 -15.39 54.44 -9.71
C PHE A 6 -14.04 53.80 -10.05
N LEU A 7 -13.99 52.48 -10.23
CA LEU A 7 -12.91 51.81 -10.97
C LEU A 7 -13.48 51.24 -12.27
N THR A 8 -12.82 51.64 -13.35
CA THR A 8 -13.03 51.31 -14.74
C THR A 8 -12.91 49.82 -15.03
N ALA A 9 -13.86 49.30 -15.80
CA ALA A 9 -13.82 47.96 -16.37
C ALA A 9 -12.65 47.83 -17.36
N ALA A 10 -11.71 46.94 -17.08
CA ALA A 10 -10.76 46.43 -18.05
C ALA A 10 -11.18 45.00 -18.44
N LEU A 11 -11.81 44.87 -19.61
CA LEU A 11 -11.97 43.57 -20.27
C LEU A 11 -10.58 43.03 -20.59
N THR A 12 -10.14 42.04 -19.84
CA THR A 12 -8.95 41.25 -20.20
C THR A 12 -9.45 39.92 -20.72
N ALA A 13 -9.23 39.64 -22.00
CA ALA A 13 -9.63 38.40 -22.64
C ALA A 13 -8.92 37.22 -21.94
N ILE A 14 -9.71 36.37 -21.29
CA ILE A 14 -9.24 35.10 -20.73
C ILE A 14 -9.01 34.16 -21.91
N ALA A 15 -7.76 34.00 -22.32
CA ALA A 15 -7.35 32.87 -23.14
C ALA A 15 -7.45 31.61 -22.26
N LEU A 16 -8.46 30.78 -22.52
CA LEU A 16 -8.56 29.43 -21.97
C LEU A 16 -7.37 28.61 -22.47
N VAL A 17 -6.30 28.55 -21.67
CA VAL A 17 -5.26 27.53 -21.84
C VAL A 17 -5.73 26.30 -21.09
N ALA A 18 -6.13 25.28 -21.85
CA ALA A 18 -6.53 23.99 -21.30
C ALA A 18 -5.33 23.33 -20.58
N PRO A 19 -5.53 22.73 -19.39
CA PRO A 19 -4.45 22.08 -18.67
C PRO A 19 -4.02 20.77 -19.36
N SER A 20 -2.72 20.61 -19.58
CA SER A 20 -2.11 19.36 -20.06
C SER A 20 -2.13 18.29 -18.97
N GLN A 21 -2.82 17.18 -19.22
CA GLN A 21 -2.89 15.98 -18.37
C GLN A 21 -1.50 15.35 -18.16
N ALA A 22 -1.11 15.13 -16.90
CA ALA A 22 -0.09 14.14 -16.57
C ALA A 22 -0.66 12.74 -16.84
N ALA A 23 0.01 11.95 -17.68
CA ALA A 23 -0.51 10.69 -18.21
C ALA A 23 -0.51 9.58 -17.13
N ALA A 24 -1.69 9.06 -16.84
CA ALA A 24 -1.86 7.77 -16.16
C ALA A 24 -1.13 6.68 -16.97
N ALA A 25 -0.64 5.62 -16.30
CA ALA A 25 -0.23 4.41 -17.00
C ALA A 25 -1.39 3.95 -17.91
N SER A 26 -1.12 3.87 -19.21
CA SER A 26 -2.18 3.62 -20.20
C SER A 26 -2.80 2.24 -19.99
N PRO A 27 -4.13 2.09 -20.13
CA PRO A 27 -4.83 0.80 -19.96
C PRO A 27 -4.60 -0.19 -21.12
N TYR A 28 -3.55 0.03 -21.91
CA TYR A 28 -3.23 -0.68 -23.14
C TYR A 28 -1.73 -0.84 -23.27
N VAL A 29 -1.31 -1.89 -23.97
CA VAL A 29 0.09 -2.22 -24.19
C VAL A 29 0.79 -1.07 -24.93
N SER A 30 1.92 -0.63 -24.39
CA SER A 30 2.71 0.45 -25.00
C SER A 30 3.29 -0.03 -26.34
N GLY A 31 3.21 0.83 -27.36
CA GLY A 31 3.75 0.51 -28.69
C GLY A 31 2.86 -0.40 -29.54
N GLU A 32 1.64 -0.74 -29.11
CA GLU A 32 0.78 -1.68 -29.85
C GLU A 32 -0.62 -1.13 -30.16
N VAL A 33 -1.10 -1.43 -31.38
CA VAL A 33 -2.44 -1.09 -31.85
C VAL A 33 -3.12 -2.29 -32.53
N ILE A 34 -4.44 -2.30 -32.51
CA ILE A 34 -5.26 -3.28 -33.22
C ILE A 34 -6.00 -2.57 -34.36
N VAL A 35 -5.83 -3.05 -35.59
CA VAL A 35 -6.52 -2.54 -36.78
C VAL A 35 -7.41 -3.62 -37.41
N LYS A 36 -8.57 -3.21 -37.93
CA LYS A 36 -9.37 -4.00 -38.86
C LYS A 36 -9.65 -3.20 -40.10
N TYR A 37 -9.44 -3.83 -41.25
CA TYR A 37 -9.76 -3.26 -42.56
C TYR A 37 -11.14 -3.69 -43.02
N LYS A 38 -11.75 -2.89 -43.91
CA LYS A 38 -13.00 -3.25 -44.58
C LYS A 38 -12.80 -4.48 -45.46
N ASP A 39 -13.89 -5.24 -45.64
CA ASP A 39 -13.83 -6.43 -46.47
C ASP A 39 -13.44 -6.08 -47.91
N GLY A 40 -12.60 -6.91 -48.51
CA GLY A 40 -12.07 -6.68 -49.86
C GLY A 40 -10.88 -5.73 -49.96
N THR A 41 -10.41 -5.10 -48.87
CA THR A 41 -9.16 -4.33 -48.90
C THR A 41 -7.97 -5.25 -49.21
N SER A 42 -7.25 -4.95 -50.30
CA SER A 42 -6.11 -5.75 -50.77
C SER A 42 -4.91 -5.65 -49.82
N GLY A 43 -4.02 -6.65 -49.86
CA GLY A 43 -2.80 -6.65 -49.03
C GLY A 43 -1.89 -5.45 -49.29
N SER A 44 -1.78 -5.01 -50.54
CA SER A 44 -0.97 -3.84 -50.91
C SER A 44 -1.54 -2.52 -50.40
N VAL A 45 -2.86 -2.42 -50.26
CA VAL A 45 -3.50 -1.24 -49.63
C VAL A 45 -3.25 -1.27 -48.12
N LYS A 46 -3.38 -2.42 -47.46
CA LYS A 46 -3.10 -2.55 -46.01
C LYS A 46 -1.67 -2.13 -45.68
N GLN A 47 -0.69 -2.64 -46.41
CA GLN A 47 0.73 -2.29 -46.22
C GLN A 47 1.00 -0.79 -46.39
N LYS A 48 0.34 -0.12 -47.34
CA LYS A 48 0.46 1.33 -47.50
C LYS A 48 -0.09 2.09 -46.31
N VAL A 49 -1.23 1.66 -45.77
CA VAL A 49 -1.85 2.28 -44.59
C VAL A 49 -0.97 2.14 -43.36
N GLU A 50 -0.41 0.94 -43.14
CA GLU A 50 0.48 0.66 -42.00
C GLU A 50 1.79 1.44 -42.09
N ALA A 51 2.37 1.54 -43.30
CA ALA A 51 3.59 2.33 -43.53
C ALA A 51 3.38 3.84 -43.34
N VAL A 52 2.19 4.35 -43.70
CA VAL A 52 1.83 5.76 -43.44
C VAL A 52 1.64 6.02 -41.95
N ALA A 53 1.15 5.03 -41.20
CA ALA A 53 0.93 5.13 -39.77
C ALA A 53 2.17 4.80 -38.91
N GLY A 54 3.32 4.55 -39.53
CA GLY A 54 4.56 4.26 -38.79
C GLY A 54 4.54 2.93 -38.04
N THR A 55 3.83 1.92 -38.56
CA THR A 55 3.68 0.61 -37.91
C THR A 55 4.27 -0.54 -38.72
N ASP A 56 4.83 -1.54 -38.06
CA ASP A 56 5.30 -2.79 -38.65
C ASP A 56 4.94 -4.00 -37.75
N THR A 57 5.27 -5.20 -38.22
CA THR A 57 4.96 -6.51 -37.61
C THR A 57 3.46 -6.78 -37.51
N GLN A 58 2.99 -7.72 -38.34
CA GLN A 58 1.58 -8.10 -38.39
C GLN A 58 1.34 -9.46 -37.71
N GLN A 59 0.63 -9.47 -36.59
CA GLN A 59 0.01 -10.71 -36.10
C GLN A 59 -1.47 -10.73 -36.48
N ALA A 60 -1.88 -11.73 -37.25
CA ALA A 60 -3.28 -11.92 -37.62
C ALA A 60 -4.09 -12.39 -36.40
N ILE A 61 -5.24 -11.74 -36.17
CA ILE A 61 -6.17 -12.08 -35.10
C ILE A 61 -7.39 -12.78 -35.72
N PRO A 62 -7.83 -13.94 -35.17
CA PRO A 62 -9.06 -14.58 -35.59
C PRO A 62 -10.24 -13.59 -35.63
N GLY A 63 -10.96 -13.54 -36.76
CA GLY A 63 -11.99 -12.52 -37.00
C GLY A 63 -11.56 -11.36 -37.89
N GLY A 64 -10.32 -11.38 -38.40
CA GLY A 64 -9.89 -10.54 -39.54
C GLY A 64 -9.24 -9.20 -39.15
N SER A 65 -9.01 -8.95 -37.87
CA SER A 65 -8.16 -7.85 -37.39
C SER A 65 -6.68 -8.25 -37.35
N ARG A 66 -5.81 -7.25 -37.16
CA ARG A 66 -4.37 -7.41 -37.04
C ARG A 66 -3.86 -6.61 -35.84
N GLN A 67 -2.90 -7.17 -35.13
CA GLN A 67 -2.06 -6.45 -34.18
C GLN A 67 -0.85 -5.88 -34.94
N LEU A 68 -0.53 -4.62 -34.67
CA LEU A 68 0.59 -3.88 -35.24
C LEU A 68 1.44 -3.27 -34.13
N GLU A 69 2.76 -3.22 -34.34
CA GLU A 69 3.72 -2.53 -33.48
C GLU A 69 4.07 -1.16 -34.07
N ILE A 70 4.27 -0.15 -33.22
CA ILE A 70 4.64 1.22 -33.62
C ILE A 70 6.17 1.31 -33.72
N GLU A 71 6.68 1.72 -34.88
CA GLU A 71 8.13 1.75 -35.15
C GLU A 71 8.76 3.14 -35.05
N ASP A 72 8.01 4.19 -35.36
CA ASP A 72 8.55 5.56 -35.44
C ASP A 72 8.56 6.29 -34.10
N GLY A 73 8.15 5.62 -33.02
CA GLY A 73 8.11 6.17 -31.67
C GLY A 73 6.89 7.05 -31.39
N ASP A 74 5.90 7.08 -32.30
CA ASP A 74 4.64 7.78 -32.07
C ASP A 74 3.86 7.21 -30.89
N SER A 75 2.96 8.04 -30.34
CA SER A 75 2.08 7.58 -29.28
C SER A 75 0.99 6.66 -29.84
N VAL A 76 0.61 5.64 -29.06
CA VAL A 76 -0.53 4.75 -29.37
C VAL A 76 -1.79 5.53 -29.75
N LYS A 77 -2.02 6.69 -29.13
CA LYS A 77 -3.17 7.55 -29.41
C LYS A 77 -3.07 8.19 -30.80
N ASP A 78 -1.90 8.68 -31.19
CA ASP A 78 -1.68 9.36 -32.45
C ASP A 78 -1.68 8.37 -33.61
N THR A 79 -1.04 7.21 -33.45
CA THR A 79 -1.09 6.11 -34.44
C THR A 79 -2.52 5.63 -34.68
N VAL A 80 -3.33 5.45 -33.61
CA VAL A 80 -4.76 5.10 -33.76
C VAL A 80 -5.53 6.18 -34.51
N ALA A 81 -5.23 7.45 -34.26
CA ALA A 81 -5.87 8.56 -34.96
C ALA A 81 -5.47 8.59 -36.45
N GLU A 82 -4.20 8.30 -36.77
CA GLU A 82 -3.69 8.22 -38.14
C GLU A 82 -4.33 7.07 -38.92
N LEU A 83 -4.33 5.86 -38.36
CA LEU A 83 -4.98 4.69 -38.98
C LEU A 83 -6.47 4.93 -39.28
N ARG A 84 -7.18 5.66 -38.41
CA ARG A 84 -8.61 5.98 -38.62
C ARG A 84 -8.89 6.95 -39.76
N LYS A 85 -7.89 7.66 -40.29
CA LYS A 85 -8.07 8.57 -41.43
C LYS A 85 -8.25 7.82 -42.75
N ASP A 86 -7.75 6.60 -42.87
CA ASP A 86 -7.82 5.85 -44.11
C ASP A 86 -9.23 5.25 -44.34
N PRO A 87 -9.86 5.47 -45.51
CA PRO A 87 -11.22 5.00 -45.78
C PRO A 87 -11.35 3.47 -45.86
N ASN A 88 -10.25 2.73 -45.96
CA ASN A 88 -10.21 1.28 -45.96
C ASN A 88 -10.13 0.67 -44.55
N VAL A 89 -9.89 1.49 -43.51
CA VAL A 89 -9.90 1.04 -42.13
C VAL A 89 -11.33 1.00 -41.61
N ALA A 90 -11.77 -0.16 -41.13
CA ALA A 90 -13.05 -0.34 -40.47
C ALA A 90 -12.98 0.14 -39.01
N TYR A 91 -11.89 -0.18 -38.30
CA TYR A 91 -11.55 0.43 -37.02
C TYR A 91 -10.05 0.31 -36.72
N ALA A 92 -9.54 1.21 -35.88
CA ALA A 92 -8.28 1.06 -35.17
C ALA A 92 -8.48 1.41 -33.70
N VAL A 93 -7.88 0.66 -32.79
CA VAL A 93 -7.99 0.84 -31.33
C VAL A 93 -6.66 0.47 -30.65
N PRO A 94 -6.38 0.97 -29.44
CA PRO A 94 -5.27 0.46 -28.63
C PRO A 94 -5.41 -1.03 -28.33
N ASN A 95 -4.30 -1.75 -28.13
CA ASN A 95 -4.33 -3.11 -27.59
C ASN A 95 -4.55 -3.08 -26.06
N TYR A 96 -5.81 -3.09 -25.63
CA TYR A 96 -6.16 -3.01 -24.21
C TYR A 96 -5.73 -4.26 -23.43
N GLU A 97 -5.12 -4.04 -22.26
CA GLU A 97 -4.80 -5.13 -21.34
C GLU A 97 -6.06 -5.61 -20.62
N ALA A 98 -6.30 -6.92 -20.64
CA ALA A 98 -7.35 -7.54 -19.84
C ALA A 98 -6.74 -8.21 -18.61
N HIS A 99 -7.31 -7.93 -17.44
CA HIS A 99 -6.98 -8.63 -16.20
C HIS A 99 -8.09 -9.62 -15.84
N ALA A 100 -7.72 -10.83 -15.40
CA ALA A 100 -8.67 -11.69 -14.70
C ALA A 100 -9.15 -10.94 -13.44
N SER A 101 -10.46 -10.96 -13.15
CA SER A 101 -10.97 -10.32 -11.93
C SER A 101 -10.33 -11.00 -10.71
N GLY A 102 -9.42 -10.29 -10.03
CA GLY A 102 -8.78 -10.78 -8.81
C GLY A 102 -9.80 -11.17 -7.74
N LEU A 103 -9.38 -11.95 -6.74
CA LEU A 103 -10.24 -12.37 -5.63
C LEU A 103 -10.91 -11.16 -4.95
N VAL A 104 -12.23 -11.03 -5.10
CA VAL A 104 -13.04 -10.09 -4.31
C VAL A 104 -13.61 -10.85 -3.11
N PRO A 105 -13.26 -10.46 -1.87
CA PRO A 105 -13.75 -11.15 -0.70
C PRO A 105 -15.26 -11.02 -0.50
N ASN A 106 -15.89 -12.02 0.13
CA ASN A 106 -17.31 -11.99 0.49
C ASN A 106 -17.62 -11.21 1.79
N ASP A 107 -16.62 -10.51 2.34
CA ASP A 107 -16.73 -9.75 3.57
C ASP A 107 -17.58 -8.48 3.34
N PRO A 108 -18.70 -8.28 4.06
CA PRO A 108 -19.72 -7.29 3.70
C PRO A 108 -19.23 -5.84 3.60
N ALA A 109 -18.17 -5.48 4.33
CA ALA A 109 -17.60 -4.14 4.34
C ALA A 109 -16.29 -4.02 3.54
N PHE A 110 -15.93 -5.02 2.72
CA PHE A 110 -14.75 -4.95 1.85
C PHE A 110 -14.75 -3.72 0.94
N GLY A 111 -15.93 -3.26 0.50
CA GLY A 111 -16.07 -2.03 -0.29
C GLY A 111 -15.56 -0.75 0.39
N LEU A 112 -15.34 -0.76 1.72
CA LEU A 112 -14.71 0.35 2.45
C LEU A 112 -13.18 0.33 2.37
N GLN A 113 -12.58 -0.81 2.01
CA GLN A 113 -11.13 -1.02 2.06
C GLN A 113 -10.44 -0.62 0.75
N TRP A 114 -10.55 0.67 0.43
CA TRP A 114 -9.85 1.28 -0.71
C TRP A 114 -8.34 1.02 -0.68
N ASN A 115 -7.76 0.88 0.50
CA ASN A 115 -6.37 0.58 0.75
C ASN A 115 -5.93 -0.78 0.17
N LEU A 116 -6.86 -1.71 -0.06
CA LEU A 116 -6.56 -3.04 -0.59
C LEU A 116 -6.77 -3.14 -2.10
N SER A 117 -7.76 -2.44 -2.67
CA SER A 117 -8.17 -2.61 -4.08
C SER A 117 -8.42 -1.32 -4.86
N GLY A 118 -8.22 -0.15 -4.26
CA GLY A 118 -8.38 1.13 -4.94
C GLY A 118 -7.18 1.48 -5.86
N PRO A 119 -7.28 2.56 -6.66
CA PRO A 119 -6.19 2.99 -7.56
C PRO A 119 -4.86 3.27 -6.86
N PHE A 120 -4.91 3.67 -5.59
CA PHE A 120 -3.76 3.84 -4.70
C PHE A 120 -3.81 2.90 -3.49
N GLY A 121 -4.48 1.75 -3.64
CA GLY A 121 -4.33 0.61 -2.75
C GLY A 121 -3.12 -0.25 -3.12
N ILE A 122 -2.96 -1.39 -2.44
CA ILE A 122 -1.79 -2.26 -2.55
C ILE A 122 -1.99 -3.48 -3.48
N ASN A 123 -2.98 -3.47 -4.36
CA ASN A 123 -3.27 -4.54 -5.33
C ASN A 123 -3.53 -5.93 -4.71
N MET A 124 -4.31 -5.99 -3.62
CA MET A 124 -4.59 -7.24 -2.90
C MET A 124 -5.37 -8.31 -3.68
N PRO A 125 -6.41 -7.99 -4.49
CA PRO A 125 -7.16 -9.01 -5.23
C PRO A 125 -6.27 -9.93 -6.06
N ASP A 126 -5.33 -9.34 -6.80
CA ASP A 126 -4.32 -10.07 -7.59
C ASP A 126 -3.31 -10.79 -6.69
N ALA A 127 -2.86 -10.14 -5.61
CA ALA A 127 -1.94 -10.73 -4.66
C ALA A 127 -2.49 -12.01 -4.02
N TRP A 128 -3.79 -12.05 -3.69
CA TRP A 128 -4.42 -13.25 -3.13
C TRP A 128 -4.49 -14.39 -4.14
N ASP A 129 -4.72 -14.10 -5.42
CA ASP A 129 -4.71 -15.09 -6.49
C ASP A 129 -3.30 -15.65 -6.72
N LEU A 130 -2.29 -14.78 -6.76
CA LEU A 130 -0.88 -15.18 -6.86
C LEU A 130 -0.44 -16.02 -5.66
N ALA A 131 -0.82 -15.62 -4.44
CA ALA A 131 -0.54 -16.38 -3.23
C ALA A 131 -1.19 -17.78 -3.26
N ARG A 132 -2.43 -17.88 -3.78
CA ARG A 132 -3.12 -19.17 -3.97
C ARG A 132 -2.40 -20.03 -5.01
N ALA A 133 -2.01 -19.46 -6.15
CA ALA A 133 -1.26 -20.15 -7.20
C ALA A 133 0.10 -20.67 -6.70
N ARG A 134 0.74 -19.97 -5.76
CA ARG A 134 1.96 -20.39 -5.06
C ARG A 134 1.73 -21.35 -3.88
N ASN A 135 0.53 -21.93 -3.75
CA ASN A 135 0.15 -22.84 -2.66
C ASN A 135 0.32 -22.23 -1.24
N ALA A 136 0.23 -20.91 -1.13
CA ALA A 136 0.30 -20.16 0.12
C ALA A 136 -0.87 -19.17 0.30
N PRO A 137 -2.13 -19.60 0.08
CA PRO A 137 -3.28 -18.70 0.20
C PRO A 137 -3.28 -18.04 1.58
N GLY A 138 -3.45 -16.71 1.62
CA GLY A 138 -3.47 -15.92 2.85
C GLY A 138 -2.21 -16.00 3.72
N GLY A 139 -1.06 -16.46 3.21
CA GLY A 139 0.20 -16.41 3.97
C GLY A 139 0.38 -17.53 4.99
N ARG A 140 -0.27 -18.69 4.78
CA ARG A 140 -0.20 -19.84 5.69
C ARG A 140 1.25 -20.21 6.02
N GLY A 141 1.60 -20.21 7.31
CA GLY A 141 2.91 -20.64 7.80
C GLY A 141 3.83 -19.51 8.26
N ALA A 142 3.53 -18.26 7.90
CA ALA A 142 4.18 -17.11 8.49
C ALA A 142 3.62 -16.80 9.89
N VAL A 143 4.46 -16.17 10.72
CA VAL A 143 4.06 -15.59 12.01
C VAL A 143 4.50 -14.14 12.03
N VAL A 144 3.57 -13.23 12.36
CA VAL A 144 3.85 -11.80 12.52
C VAL A 144 3.63 -11.45 13.99
N ALA A 145 4.65 -10.88 14.63
CA ALA A 145 4.51 -10.32 15.97
C ALA A 145 4.06 -8.87 15.89
N VAL A 146 2.99 -8.55 16.61
CA VAL A 146 2.44 -7.20 16.70
C VAL A 146 2.75 -6.67 18.09
N LEU A 147 3.67 -5.70 18.14
CA LEU A 147 4.10 -5.05 19.37
C LEU A 147 3.33 -3.75 19.53
N ASP A 148 2.30 -3.78 20.37
CA ASP A 148 1.27 -2.73 20.42
C ASP A 148 0.57 -2.69 21.79
N THR A 149 -0.64 -2.15 21.86
CA THR A 149 -1.57 -2.07 23.00
C THR A 149 -2.17 -3.41 23.43
N GLY A 150 -1.86 -4.49 22.70
CA GLY A 150 -2.42 -5.83 22.87
C GLY A 150 -3.29 -6.22 21.69
N VAL A 151 -3.96 -7.36 21.77
CA VAL A 151 -4.96 -7.79 20.75
C VAL A 151 -6.18 -8.37 21.44
N ALA A 152 -7.38 -8.14 20.93
CA ALA A 152 -8.60 -8.83 21.35
C ALA A 152 -8.59 -10.30 20.89
N TYR A 153 -7.60 -11.09 21.34
CA TYR A 153 -7.27 -12.41 20.78
C TYR A 153 -7.98 -13.59 21.45
N GLN A 154 -8.60 -13.37 22.61
CA GLN A 154 -9.24 -14.42 23.42
C GLN A 154 -10.42 -13.86 24.22
N ASN A 155 -11.31 -14.77 24.65
CA ASN A 155 -12.28 -14.47 25.70
C ASN A 155 -11.62 -14.70 27.06
N PHE A 156 -11.40 -13.64 27.83
CA PHE A 156 -10.74 -13.73 29.14
C PHE A 156 -11.23 -12.65 30.09
N ARG A 157 -11.81 -13.06 31.23
CA ARG A 157 -12.43 -12.13 32.20
C ARG A 157 -13.42 -11.18 31.50
N ARG A 158 -13.13 -9.87 31.53
CA ARG A 158 -13.95 -8.85 30.87
C ARG A 158 -13.72 -8.75 29.36
N PHE A 159 -12.59 -9.25 28.85
CA PHE A 159 -12.21 -9.15 27.44
C PHE A 159 -12.96 -10.15 26.57
N ARG A 160 -13.38 -9.69 25.39
CA ARG A 160 -13.90 -10.56 24.34
C ARG A 160 -12.92 -10.66 23.17
N ARG A 161 -12.99 -11.79 22.48
CA ARG A 161 -12.26 -12.00 21.23
C ARG A 161 -12.94 -11.21 20.11
N VAL A 162 -12.15 -10.54 19.26
CA VAL A 162 -12.63 -9.92 18.02
C VAL A 162 -13.17 -11.01 17.07
N PRO A 163 -14.32 -10.79 16.40
CA PRO A 163 -15.04 -11.86 15.71
C PRO A 163 -14.36 -12.36 14.42
N ASP A 164 -13.48 -11.57 13.80
CA ASP A 164 -12.87 -11.85 12.50
C ASP A 164 -11.34 -12.04 12.56
N LEU A 165 -10.74 -12.28 13.72
CA LEU A 165 -9.32 -12.66 13.85
C LEU A 165 -9.16 -13.91 14.70
N ASP A 166 -8.78 -15.02 14.05
CA ASP A 166 -8.87 -16.34 14.66
C ASP A 166 -7.52 -17.09 14.85
N ARG A 167 -6.43 -16.59 14.28
CA ARG A 167 -5.13 -17.29 14.19
C ARG A 167 -4.06 -16.62 15.04
N PHE A 168 -3.80 -17.23 16.20
CA PHE A 168 -2.81 -16.73 17.14
C PHE A 168 -1.75 -17.77 17.51
N VAL A 169 -0.58 -17.29 17.91
CA VAL A 169 0.41 -18.04 18.69
C VAL A 169 0.58 -17.39 20.06
N PRO A 170 1.13 -18.09 21.07
CA PRO A 170 1.30 -17.52 22.41
C PRO A 170 2.11 -16.22 22.40
N GLY A 171 1.49 -15.18 22.94
CA GLY A 171 2.04 -13.84 23.13
C GLY A 171 2.54 -13.58 24.56
N TYR A 172 2.81 -12.31 24.87
CA TYR A 172 3.15 -11.88 26.23
C TYR A 172 2.80 -10.41 26.46
N ASP A 173 2.35 -10.09 27.68
CA ASP A 173 2.09 -8.72 28.12
C ASP A 173 3.30 -8.20 28.93
N PHE A 174 4.05 -7.27 28.36
CA PHE A 174 5.19 -6.64 29.03
C PHE A 174 4.82 -5.43 29.91
N VAL A 175 3.57 -4.99 29.84
CA VAL A 175 3.00 -3.93 30.68
C VAL A 175 2.50 -4.54 31.99
N ALA A 176 1.57 -5.50 31.91
CA ALA A 176 1.04 -6.22 33.07
C ALA A 176 1.92 -7.38 33.54
N ARG A 177 2.93 -7.77 32.74
CA ARG A 177 3.89 -8.85 33.03
C ARG A 177 3.25 -10.23 33.18
N ASP A 178 2.28 -10.53 32.31
CA ASP A 178 1.60 -11.83 32.28
C ASP A 178 1.52 -12.42 30.86
N ARG A 179 0.83 -13.57 30.73
CA ARG A 179 0.67 -14.28 29.46
C ARG A 179 -0.59 -13.87 28.68
N HIS A 180 -1.22 -12.76 29.06
CA HIS A 180 -2.52 -12.33 28.57
C HIS A 180 -2.47 -10.91 27.96
N PRO A 181 -1.83 -10.73 26.80
CA PRO A 181 -1.73 -9.45 26.09
C PRO A 181 -3.07 -9.03 25.44
N ASN A 182 -4.13 -8.95 26.25
CA ASN A 182 -5.42 -8.47 25.80
C ASN A 182 -5.37 -6.97 25.58
N ASP A 183 -5.96 -6.53 24.48
CA ASP A 183 -6.08 -5.11 24.15
C ASP A 183 -7.02 -4.38 25.12
N GLN A 184 -6.66 -3.14 25.45
CA GLN A 184 -7.46 -2.24 26.27
C GLN A 184 -7.71 -0.89 25.58
N ASN A 185 -7.19 -0.71 24.38
CA ASN A 185 -7.23 0.53 23.62
C ASN A 185 -8.00 0.33 22.29
N GLY A 186 -7.67 -0.73 21.54
CA GLY A 186 -8.25 -1.05 20.23
C GLY A 186 -7.25 -0.90 19.09
N HIS A 187 -6.20 -0.08 19.26
CA HIS A 187 -5.19 0.14 18.24
C HIS A 187 -4.51 -1.16 17.78
N GLY A 188 -4.06 -2.00 18.71
CA GLY A 188 -3.35 -3.23 18.38
C GLY A 188 -4.24 -4.30 17.76
N THR A 189 -5.53 -4.30 18.11
CA THR A 189 -6.55 -5.13 17.45
C THR A 189 -6.75 -4.69 15.99
N HIS A 190 -6.85 -3.37 15.73
CA HIS A 190 -6.97 -2.82 14.38
C HIS A 190 -5.75 -3.13 13.51
N VAL A 191 -4.54 -2.90 14.04
CA VAL A 191 -3.27 -3.25 13.38
C VAL A 191 -3.20 -4.74 13.05
N SER A 192 -3.56 -5.61 14.00
CA SER A 192 -3.53 -7.06 13.80
C SER A 192 -4.55 -7.55 12.77
N GLY A 193 -5.74 -6.95 12.74
CA GLY A 193 -6.76 -7.25 11.73
C GLY A 193 -6.33 -6.83 10.33
N THR A 194 -5.65 -5.69 10.17
CA THR A 194 -5.11 -5.26 8.87
C THR A 194 -4.12 -6.30 8.32
N ILE A 195 -3.27 -6.85 9.19
CA ILE A 195 -2.30 -7.88 8.82
C ILE A 195 -2.98 -9.22 8.51
N ALA A 196 -3.85 -9.73 9.39
CA ALA A 196 -4.28 -11.14 9.35
C ALA A 196 -5.76 -11.37 9.69
N GLY A 197 -6.59 -10.34 9.61
CA GLY A 197 -8.05 -10.45 9.63
C GLY A 197 -8.51 -11.56 8.68
N SER A 198 -9.47 -12.35 9.13
CA SER A 198 -10.05 -13.42 8.35
C SER A 198 -10.70 -12.82 7.12
N THR A 199 -10.46 -13.44 5.97
CA THR A 199 -11.01 -13.01 4.68
C THR A 199 -11.87 -14.14 4.14
N ASN A 200 -12.96 -13.78 3.46
CA ASN A 200 -13.97 -14.70 2.96
C ASN A 200 -14.75 -15.45 4.05
N ASN A 201 -15.00 -14.79 5.20
CA ASN A 201 -15.79 -15.39 6.28
C ASN A 201 -17.19 -14.77 6.44
N GLY A 202 -17.56 -13.81 5.59
CA GLY A 202 -18.85 -13.13 5.64
C GLY A 202 -18.99 -12.15 6.81
N VAL A 203 -17.88 -11.72 7.42
CA VAL A 203 -17.89 -10.86 8.61
C VAL A 203 -16.98 -9.66 8.38
N GLY A 204 -17.50 -8.45 8.59
CA GLY A 204 -16.68 -7.24 8.64
C GLY A 204 -15.91 -6.99 7.34
N VAL A 205 -14.58 -6.99 7.44
CA VAL A 205 -13.64 -6.61 6.38
C VAL A 205 -12.56 -7.70 6.20
N ALA A 206 -11.72 -7.56 5.16
CA ALA A 206 -10.65 -8.50 4.88
C ALA A 206 -9.32 -8.11 5.56
N GLY A 207 -8.48 -9.12 5.85
CA GLY A 207 -7.06 -8.94 6.19
C GLY A 207 -6.12 -9.33 5.04
N ILE A 208 -4.91 -8.81 5.04
CA ILE A 208 -3.94 -9.00 3.95
C ILE A 208 -3.47 -10.46 3.87
N ALA A 209 -2.94 -10.97 4.98
CA ALA A 209 -2.38 -12.30 5.13
C ALA A 209 -3.27 -13.15 6.06
N TYR A 210 -4.53 -13.33 5.68
CA TYR A 210 -5.63 -13.92 6.47
C TYR A 210 -5.44 -15.37 6.99
N ARG A 211 -4.36 -16.07 6.62
CA ARG A 211 -3.95 -17.39 7.16
C ARG A 211 -2.61 -17.36 7.91
N THR A 212 -1.99 -16.20 8.04
CA THR A 212 -0.84 -15.95 8.92
C THR A 212 -1.27 -16.01 10.38
N LYS A 213 -0.36 -16.36 11.28
CA LYS A 213 -0.62 -16.30 12.72
C LYS A 213 -0.09 -15.00 13.32
N ILE A 214 -0.87 -14.36 14.18
CA ILE A 214 -0.47 -13.20 14.95
C ILE A 214 0.13 -13.63 16.30
N MET A 215 1.26 -13.04 16.67
CA MET A 215 1.82 -13.11 18.01
C MET A 215 1.55 -11.76 18.72
N PRO A 216 0.56 -11.69 19.62
CA PRO A 216 0.26 -10.46 20.33
C PRO A 216 1.34 -10.18 21.37
N VAL A 217 1.97 -9.01 21.32
CA VAL A 217 2.98 -8.60 22.29
C VAL A 217 2.60 -7.23 22.82
N ARG A 218 2.02 -7.18 24.02
CA ARG A 218 1.56 -5.92 24.59
C ARG A 218 2.73 -5.17 25.21
N VAL A 219 3.07 -4.02 24.63
CA VAL A 219 4.15 -3.11 25.08
C VAL A 219 3.65 -1.69 25.31
N LEU A 220 2.42 -1.38 24.89
CA LEU A 220 1.70 -0.14 25.15
C LEU A 220 0.53 -0.41 26.11
N ASP A 221 0.22 0.55 26.97
CA ASP A 221 -0.86 0.48 27.96
C ASP A 221 -2.23 0.85 27.36
N SER A 222 -3.24 1.11 28.20
CA SER A 222 -4.60 1.45 27.73
C SER A 222 -4.68 2.81 27.03
N GLU A 223 -3.75 3.72 27.32
CA GLU A 223 -3.67 5.05 26.70
C GLU A 223 -2.76 5.04 25.46
N GLY A 224 -2.26 3.88 25.05
CA GLY A 224 -1.29 3.77 23.95
C GLY A 224 0.13 4.16 24.36
N ALA A 225 0.40 4.38 25.65
CA ALA A 225 1.73 4.77 26.12
C ALA A 225 2.61 3.56 26.41
N GLY A 226 3.88 3.63 26.01
CA GLY A 226 4.87 2.56 26.21
C GLY A 226 6.18 3.09 26.75
N ASN A 227 6.92 2.24 27.45
CA ASN A 227 8.29 2.56 27.88
C ASN A 227 9.33 1.73 27.13
N THR A 228 10.53 2.28 27.03
CA THR A 228 11.66 1.71 26.28
C THR A 228 11.99 0.28 26.70
N ALA A 229 11.89 -0.02 28.00
CA ALA A 229 12.21 -1.33 28.54
C ALA A 229 11.19 -2.41 28.12
N ALA A 230 9.89 -2.09 28.13
CA ALA A 230 8.85 -3.00 27.66
C ALA A 230 9.00 -3.27 26.15
N ILE A 231 9.20 -2.23 25.35
CA ILE A 231 9.41 -2.33 23.90
C ILE A 231 10.64 -3.19 23.58
N ALA A 232 11.80 -2.90 24.19
CA ALA A 232 13.03 -3.66 23.96
C ALA A 232 12.90 -5.14 24.35
N ARG A 233 12.22 -5.44 25.47
CA ARG A 233 11.93 -6.83 25.88
C ARG A 233 10.97 -7.52 24.90
N GLY A 234 9.95 -6.82 24.42
CA GLY A 234 9.01 -7.28 23.40
C GLY A 234 9.71 -7.68 22.11
N ILE A 235 10.58 -6.81 21.58
CA ILE A 235 11.33 -7.07 20.34
C ILE A 235 12.20 -8.33 20.51
N ARG A 236 12.94 -8.42 21.62
CA ARG A 236 13.77 -9.60 21.91
C ARG A 236 12.94 -10.87 22.13
N PHE A 237 11.72 -10.76 22.65
CA PHE A 237 10.81 -11.88 22.86
C PHE A 237 10.29 -12.46 21.55
N ALA A 238 9.86 -11.60 20.62
CA ALA A 238 9.41 -11.99 19.29
C ALA A 238 10.58 -12.57 18.48
N ALA A 239 11.74 -11.92 18.52
CA ALA A 239 12.95 -12.39 17.84
C ALA A 239 13.40 -13.80 18.27
N ARG A 240 13.34 -14.10 19.58
CA ARG A 240 13.67 -15.44 20.10
C ARG A 240 12.75 -16.54 19.57
N ARG A 241 11.51 -16.19 19.20
CA ARG A 241 10.53 -17.11 18.59
C ARG A 241 10.67 -17.22 17.08
N ARG A 242 11.62 -16.50 16.47
CA ARG A 242 11.91 -16.54 15.03
C ARG A 242 10.65 -16.31 14.19
N VAL A 243 9.85 -15.33 14.59
CA VAL A 243 8.75 -14.82 13.77
C VAL A 243 9.30 -14.28 12.45
N ALA A 244 8.49 -14.25 11.40
CA ALA A 244 8.92 -13.72 10.11
C ALA A 244 9.08 -12.19 10.16
N VAL A 245 8.11 -11.53 10.80
CA VAL A 245 8.02 -10.07 10.86
C VAL A 245 7.68 -9.62 12.28
N ILE A 246 8.28 -8.50 12.70
CA ILE A 246 7.87 -7.70 13.85
C ILE A 246 7.27 -6.40 13.31
N ASN A 247 6.01 -6.14 13.60
CA ASN A 247 5.33 -4.88 13.32
C ASN A 247 5.40 -3.96 14.55
N LEU A 248 5.91 -2.74 14.35
CA LEU A 248 6.02 -1.67 15.33
C LEU A 248 5.19 -0.46 14.85
N SER A 249 3.87 -0.53 15.03
CA SER A 249 2.96 0.61 14.80
C SER A 249 3.00 1.56 16.00
N LEU A 250 4.20 2.01 16.35
CA LEU A 250 4.47 2.91 17.47
C LEU A 250 5.67 3.78 17.12
N GLU A 251 5.77 4.92 17.79
CA GLU A 251 6.83 5.90 17.57
C GLU A 251 7.27 6.54 18.89
N PHE A 252 8.49 7.05 18.90
CA PHE A 252 8.96 8.04 19.86
C PHE A 252 8.79 9.44 19.28
N ASP A 253 8.94 10.46 20.11
CA ASP A 253 9.12 11.83 19.61
C ASP A 253 10.30 11.90 18.62
N ALA A 254 10.13 12.65 17.53
CA ALA A 254 11.12 12.74 16.45
C ALA A 254 12.48 13.30 16.89
N SER A 255 12.55 14.01 18.03
CA SER A 255 13.80 14.52 18.60
C SER A 255 14.65 13.45 19.29
N VAL A 256 14.08 12.27 19.60
CA VAL A 256 14.79 11.18 20.26
C VAL A 256 15.90 10.63 19.37
N ARG A 257 17.10 10.47 19.95
CA ARG A 257 18.29 9.96 19.28
C ARG A 257 18.59 8.52 19.69
N ALA A 258 19.25 7.76 18.82
CA ALA A 258 19.68 6.38 19.11
C ALA A 258 20.47 6.24 20.44
N SER A 259 21.29 7.24 20.79
CA SER A 259 22.06 7.25 22.04
C SER A 259 21.19 7.33 23.31
N GLN A 260 19.95 7.81 23.19
CA GLN A 260 18.98 7.90 24.29
C GLN A 260 18.16 6.61 24.45
N ILE A 261 18.14 5.74 23.43
CA ILE A 261 17.40 4.47 23.42
C ILE A 261 18.27 3.26 23.00
N PRO A 262 19.47 3.08 23.60
CA PRO A 262 20.43 2.07 23.15
C PRO A 262 19.87 0.64 23.26
N ASP A 263 18.99 0.36 24.22
CA ASP A 263 18.37 -0.96 24.39
C ASP A 263 17.43 -1.34 23.25
N ILE A 264 16.70 -0.36 22.70
CA ILE A 264 15.80 -0.58 21.55
C ILE A 264 16.65 -0.82 20.31
N VAL A 265 17.65 0.02 20.05
CA VAL A 265 18.59 -0.16 18.93
C VAL A 265 19.30 -1.51 19.02
N GLY A 266 19.72 -1.92 20.22
CA GLY A 266 20.29 -3.24 20.48
C GLY A 266 19.30 -4.39 20.26
N ALA A 267 18.03 -4.21 20.63
CA ALA A 267 16.98 -5.20 20.39
C ALA A 267 16.65 -5.37 18.90
N ILE A 268 16.62 -4.27 18.14
CA ILE A 268 16.45 -4.24 16.68
C ILE A 268 17.59 -5.01 16.00
N ARG A 269 18.84 -4.69 16.35
CA ARG A 269 20.02 -5.42 15.82
C ARG A 269 19.95 -6.92 16.15
N TYR A 270 19.53 -7.25 17.37
CA TYR A 270 19.35 -8.64 17.78
C TYR A 270 18.27 -9.34 16.94
N ALA A 271 17.10 -8.72 16.74
CA ALA A 271 16.03 -9.29 15.93
C ALA A 271 16.47 -9.55 14.48
N ARG A 272 17.19 -8.60 13.88
CA ARG A 272 17.79 -8.76 12.54
C ARG A 272 18.76 -9.91 12.46
N SER A 273 19.65 -10.06 13.45
CA SER A 273 20.57 -11.21 13.54
C SER A 273 19.86 -12.57 13.66
N LYS A 274 18.57 -12.58 14.03
CA LYS A 274 17.73 -13.79 14.08
C LYS A 274 16.92 -14.02 12.81
N GLY A 275 17.15 -13.23 11.76
CA GLY A 275 16.46 -13.36 10.49
C GLY A 275 15.03 -12.82 10.51
N VAL A 276 14.73 -11.85 11.39
CA VAL A 276 13.40 -11.25 11.51
C VAL A 276 13.38 -9.90 10.80
N LEU A 277 12.41 -9.67 9.91
CA LEU A 277 12.13 -8.35 9.35
C LEU A 277 11.45 -7.49 10.42
N ILE A 278 11.83 -6.22 10.52
CA ILE A 278 11.22 -5.26 11.43
C ILE A 278 10.62 -4.17 10.56
N VAL A 279 9.32 -3.92 10.73
CA VAL A 279 8.57 -2.91 10.01
C VAL A 279 8.06 -1.90 11.03
N ALA A 280 8.26 -0.61 10.80
CA ALA A 280 7.85 0.41 11.75
C ALA A 280 7.24 1.64 11.08
N ALA A 281 6.29 2.25 11.80
CA ALA A 281 5.63 3.49 11.41
C ALA A 281 6.60 4.68 11.42
N ALA A 282 6.59 5.50 10.38
CA ALA A 282 7.52 6.61 10.20
C ALA A 282 7.30 7.79 11.18
N GLY A 283 6.10 7.95 11.75
CA GLY A 283 5.78 9.10 12.60
C GLY A 283 4.59 9.90 12.09
N ASN A 284 3.85 10.56 13.00
CA ASN A 284 2.63 11.32 12.68
C ASN A 284 2.70 12.82 13.06
N GLN A 285 3.87 13.45 12.91
CA GLN A 285 4.10 14.86 13.30
C GLN A 285 4.31 15.80 12.11
N ALA A 286 4.04 15.34 10.87
CA ALA A 286 4.35 16.07 9.64
C ALA A 286 5.82 16.51 9.55
N GLY A 287 6.72 15.73 10.16
CA GLY A 287 8.15 16.01 10.21
C GLY A 287 8.88 15.62 8.92
N THR A 288 10.11 16.13 8.75
CA THR A 288 11.00 15.79 7.63
C THR A 288 12.04 14.73 7.98
N VAL A 289 11.85 14.07 9.12
CA VAL A 289 12.68 12.96 9.59
C VAL A 289 11.76 11.90 10.21
N ALA A 290 12.00 10.63 9.87
CA ALA A 290 11.29 9.51 10.48
C ALA A 290 11.59 9.43 12.00
N ALA A 291 10.59 9.06 12.79
CA ALA A 291 10.74 8.80 14.21
C ALA A 291 11.44 7.46 14.47
N TYR A 292 12.01 7.28 15.66
CA TYR A 292 12.37 5.94 16.11
C TYR A 292 11.10 5.17 16.48
N PRO A 293 11.04 3.83 16.27
CA PRO A 293 12.12 2.97 15.79
C PRO A 293 12.29 2.92 14.27
N ALA A 294 11.42 3.53 13.45
CA ALA A 294 11.53 3.49 11.98
C ALA A 294 12.88 3.99 11.46
N ARG A 295 13.37 5.09 12.02
CA ARG A 295 14.70 5.65 11.67
C ARG A 295 15.89 4.75 12.01
N ALA A 296 15.71 3.70 12.81
CA ALA A 296 16.82 2.83 13.17
C ALA A 296 17.30 2.03 11.96
N ARG A 297 18.62 1.93 11.78
CA ARG A 297 19.20 1.02 10.78
C ARG A 297 18.64 -0.39 10.94
N ASN A 298 18.34 -1.03 9.81
CA ASN A 298 17.77 -2.38 9.72
C ASN A 298 16.30 -2.48 10.17
N VAL A 299 15.57 -1.39 10.06
CA VAL A 299 14.11 -1.34 10.16
C VAL A 299 13.60 -0.85 8.82
N MET A 300 12.53 -1.45 8.34
CA MET A 300 11.79 -0.96 7.18
C MET A 300 10.84 0.14 7.65
N ALA A 301 11.18 1.39 7.36
CA ALA A 301 10.44 2.59 7.72
C ALA A 301 9.30 2.86 6.73
N VAL A 302 8.08 2.94 7.26
CA VAL A 302 6.85 3.03 6.46
C VAL A 302 6.15 4.36 6.66
N ALA A 303 6.12 5.18 5.60
CA ALA A 303 5.30 6.38 5.52
C ALA A 303 3.85 6.06 5.13
N ALA A 304 2.97 7.05 5.25
CA ALA A 304 1.53 6.91 4.97
C ALA A 304 1.10 7.65 3.70
N THR A 305 0.30 6.98 2.88
CA THR A 305 -0.43 7.59 1.76
C THR A 305 -1.94 7.64 1.98
N THR A 306 -2.58 8.55 1.26
CA THR A 306 -4.04 8.71 1.21
C THR A 306 -4.66 7.96 0.02
N ILE A 307 -5.99 8.04 -0.08
CA ILE A 307 -6.78 7.50 -1.21
C ILE A 307 -6.32 7.98 -2.59
N ARG A 308 -5.67 9.15 -2.67
CA ARG A 308 -5.16 9.75 -3.92
C ARG A 308 -3.68 9.44 -4.17
N GLY A 309 -3.06 8.61 -3.33
CA GLY A 309 -1.63 8.30 -3.45
C GLY A 309 -0.73 9.46 -3.06
N CYS A 310 -1.23 10.40 -2.27
CA CYS A 310 -0.50 11.54 -1.76
C CYS A 310 0.05 11.23 -0.38
N GLN A 311 1.15 11.88 0.01
CA GLN A 311 1.61 11.86 1.39
C GLN A 311 0.46 12.32 2.30
N ALA A 312 0.17 11.58 3.36
CA ALA A 312 -0.80 12.01 4.35
C ALA A 312 -0.28 13.23 5.12
N ASP A 313 -1.16 14.17 5.46
CA ASP A 313 -0.81 15.45 6.10
C ASP A 313 -0.06 15.31 7.44
N TYR A 314 -0.28 14.22 8.16
CA TYR A 314 0.43 13.88 9.39
C TYR A 314 1.75 13.12 9.16
N SER A 315 1.96 12.49 7.99
CA SER A 315 3.04 11.51 7.82
C SER A 315 4.40 12.20 7.88
N ASN A 316 5.30 11.69 8.74
CA ASN A 316 6.70 12.06 8.66
C ASN A 316 7.30 11.58 7.33
N SER A 317 8.29 12.34 6.87
CA SER A 317 9.04 12.15 5.63
C SER A 317 10.55 12.11 5.94
N GLY A 318 11.40 11.94 4.94
CA GLY A 318 12.85 12.05 5.02
C GLY A 318 13.59 10.92 4.30
N PHE A 319 14.91 11.07 4.20
CA PHE A 319 15.81 10.07 3.61
C PHE A 319 15.95 8.78 4.45
N ASP A 320 15.37 8.75 5.64
CA ASP A 320 15.32 7.59 6.53
C ASP A 320 14.09 6.68 6.22
N LEU A 321 13.25 7.03 5.25
CA LEU A 321 12.14 6.19 4.78
C LEU A 321 12.63 5.08 3.84
N ASP A 322 11.90 3.96 3.79
CA ASP A 322 12.12 2.92 2.79
C ASP A 322 10.93 2.84 1.81
N ILE A 323 9.69 2.85 2.30
CA ILE A 323 8.51 2.65 1.47
C ILE A 323 7.31 3.42 2.03
N THR A 324 6.25 3.55 1.23
CA THR A 324 4.95 4.04 1.72
C THR A 324 3.84 3.01 1.53
N ALA A 325 2.81 3.11 2.36
CA ALA A 325 1.61 2.29 2.26
C ALA A 325 0.37 3.09 2.70
N PRO A 326 -0.85 2.63 2.35
CA PRO A 326 -2.08 3.33 2.72
C PRO A 326 -2.22 3.53 4.24
N GLY A 327 -2.25 4.79 4.66
CA GLY A 327 -2.49 5.20 6.06
C GLY A 327 -3.80 5.95 6.25
N GLY A 328 -4.45 6.40 5.17
CA GLY A 328 -5.72 7.15 5.24
C GLY A 328 -5.55 8.61 5.61
N GLY A 329 -6.69 9.31 5.70
CA GLY A 329 -6.74 10.73 6.04
C GLY A 329 -6.51 11.67 4.87
N ASN A 330 -6.12 12.90 5.20
CA ASN A 330 -6.07 14.00 4.24
C ASN A 330 -4.71 14.11 3.56
N ASP A 331 -4.70 14.70 2.36
CA ASP A 331 -3.45 14.94 1.64
C ASP A 331 -2.68 16.07 2.31
N ALA A 332 -1.36 15.89 2.45
CA ALA A 332 -0.44 16.95 2.80
C ALA A 332 -0.53 18.10 1.78
N ALA A 333 -0.31 19.32 2.23
CA ALA A 333 -0.33 20.53 1.40
C ALA A 333 0.92 20.70 0.53
N ASN A 334 1.38 19.60 -0.08
CA ASN A 334 2.53 19.58 -0.98
C ASN A 334 2.07 19.97 -2.40
N THR A 335 2.78 20.89 -3.02
CA THR A 335 2.52 21.36 -4.40
C THR A 335 3.80 21.53 -5.20
N ASP A 336 4.92 21.00 -4.69
CA ASP A 336 6.26 21.23 -5.19
C ASP A 336 6.70 20.24 -6.29
N THR A 337 5.89 19.22 -6.60
CA THR A 337 6.14 18.30 -7.72
C THR A 337 4.97 18.27 -8.72
N VAL A 338 5.27 17.91 -9.97
CA VAL A 338 4.25 17.70 -11.01
C VAL A 338 3.27 16.61 -10.59
N TYR A 339 3.74 15.57 -9.90
CA TYR A 339 2.89 14.53 -9.34
C TYR A 339 1.89 15.11 -8.34
N ASP A 340 2.36 15.83 -7.33
CA ASP A 340 1.48 16.34 -6.27
C ASP A 340 0.45 17.35 -6.82
N GLN A 341 0.86 18.21 -7.76
CA GLN A 341 -0.06 19.13 -8.44
C GLN A 341 -1.12 18.39 -9.26
N ALA A 342 -0.77 17.26 -9.89
CA ALA A 342 -1.69 16.48 -10.70
C ALA A 342 -2.73 15.74 -9.84
N VAL A 343 -2.30 15.06 -8.76
CA VAL A 343 -3.16 14.12 -8.02
C VAL A 343 -3.66 14.62 -6.66
N CYS A 344 -2.89 15.44 -5.95
CA CYS A 344 -3.20 15.80 -4.57
C CYS A 344 -4.24 16.91 -4.46
N ARG A 345 -5.12 16.79 -3.47
CA ARG A 345 -6.20 17.72 -3.18
C ARG A 345 -6.20 18.06 -1.68
N PRO A 346 -5.24 18.87 -1.21
CA PRO A 346 -5.17 19.29 0.19
C PRO A 346 -6.48 19.95 0.63
N GLY A 347 -6.91 19.68 1.85
CA GLY A 347 -8.19 20.18 2.39
C GLY A 347 -9.44 19.41 1.94
N GLN A 348 -9.33 18.41 1.07
CA GLN A 348 -10.42 17.48 0.79
C GLN A 348 -10.33 16.25 1.71
N PRO A 349 -11.38 15.98 2.53
CA PRO A 349 -11.39 14.82 3.42
C PRO A 349 -11.11 13.51 2.68
N GLY A 350 -10.18 12.72 3.22
CA GLY A 350 -9.93 11.35 2.79
C GLY A 350 -10.58 10.33 3.72
N PRO A 351 -10.85 9.11 3.24
CA PRO A 351 -11.35 8.02 4.07
C PRO A 351 -10.27 7.51 5.05
N PHE A 352 -10.74 6.94 6.16
CA PHE A 352 -9.92 6.21 7.13
C PHE A 352 -9.54 4.81 6.62
N ILE A 353 -8.70 4.12 7.39
CA ILE A 353 -8.46 2.68 7.23
C ILE A 353 -9.43 1.91 8.12
N TYR A 354 -10.28 1.08 7.51
CA TYR A 354 -11.29 0.31 8.23
C TYR A 354 -10.80 -1.09 8.58
N GLN A 355 -10.91 -1.42 9.86
CA GLN A 355 -10.68 -2.77 10.39
C GLN A 355 -11.52 -2.98 11.65
N GLN A 356 -11.88 -4.24 11.94
CA GLN A 356 -12.61 -4.52 13.17
C GLN A 356 -11.78 -4.26 14.41
N THR A 357 -12.35 -3.44 15.28
CA THR A 357 -11.77 -3.10 16.58
C THR A 357 -12.87 -2.63 17.54
N PHE A 358 -12.47 -2.19 18.73
CA PHE A 358 -13.39 -1.71 19.76
C PHE A 358 -14.16 -0.47 19.28
N THR A 359 -15.45 -0.42 19.60
CA THR A 359 -16.29 0.78 19.37
C THR A 359 -16.52 1.56 20.66
N SER A 360 -17.18 0.93 21.64
CA SER A 360 -17.53 1.54 22.92
C SER A 360 -16.83 0.90 24.12
N GLY A 361 -16.07 -0.18 23.91
CA GLY A 361 -15.26 -0.82 24.94
C GLY A 361 -14.73 -2.19 24.56
N VAL A 362 -14.03 -2.84 25.48
CA VAL A 362 -13.27 -4.10 25.27
C VAL A 362 -14.12 -5.36 25.00
N ARG A 363 -15.42 -5.18 24.73
CA ARG A 363 -16.42 -6.23 24.48
C ARG A 363 -17.25 -5.99 23.23
N THR A 364 -17.19 -4.79 22.66
CA THR A 364 -18.04 -4.35 21.54
C THR A 364 -17.15 -4.03 20.36
N PHE A 365 -17.45 -4.67 19.23
CA PHE A 365 -16.65 -4.56 18.01
C PHE A 365 -17.45 -3.93 16.89
N GLY A 366 -16.75 -3.30 15.95
CA GLY A 366 -17.31 -2.73 14.75
C GLY A 366 -16.20 -2.10 13.90
N LEU A 367 -16.60 -1.22 12.99
CA LEU A 367 -15.70 -0.53 12.07
C LEU A 367 -15.70 0.98 12.38
N PRO A 368 -15.14 1.40 13.54
CA PRO A 368 -15.08 2.82 13.88
C PRO A 368 -14.23 3.59 12.84
N GLY A 369 -14.62 4.83 12.54
CA GLY A 369 -13.77 5.78 11.84
C GLY A 369 -12.64 6.31 12.74
N GLY A 370 -11.83 7.23 12.23
CA GLY A 370 -10.75 7.88 12.98
C GLY A 370 -9.42 7.11 13.01
N TYR A 371 -9.34 5.97 12.31
CA TYR A 371 -8.08 5.23 12.14
C TYR A 371 -7.36 5.68 10.89
N GLU A 372 -6.50 6.68 11.08
CA GLU A 372 -5.49 7.12 10.13
C GLU A 372 -4.13 7.20 10.83
N GLY A 373 -3.04 6.99 10.09
CA GLY A 373 -1.71 7.04 10.67
C GLY A 373 -0.69 6.19 9.90
N THR A 374 0.59 6.50 10.09
CA THR A 374 1.69 5.60 9.72
C THR A 374 1.59 4.27 10.47
N SER A 375 0.93 4.25 11.63
CA SER A 375 0.54 3.04 12.37
C SER A 375 -0.44 2.13 11.62
N MET A 376 -1.25 2.68 10.70
CA MET A 376 -2.12 1.94 9.80
C MET A 376 -1.42 1.58 8.49
N ALA A 377 -0.40 2.33 8.07
CA ALA A 377 0.43 2.00 6.91
C ALA A 377 1.37 0.81 7.17
N ALA A 378 2.11 0.81 8.28
CA ALA A 378 3.04 -0.26 8.67
C ALA A 378 2.46 -1.71 8.61
N PRO A 379 1.23 -1.99 9.09
CA PRO A 379 0.67 -3.33 9.00
C PRO A 379 0.40 -3.80 7.56
N HIS A 380 0.26 -2.88 6.59
CA HIS A 380 0.18 -3.27 5.18
C HIS A 380 1.46 -3.95 4.71
N VAL A 381 2.60 -3.29 4.96
CA VAL A 381 3.93 -3.81 4.65
C VAL A 381 4.18 -5.12 5.40
N SER A 382 3.82 -5.20 6.68
CA SER A 382 3.95 -6.42 7.48
C SER A 382 3.12 -7.60 6.93
N GLY A 383 1.90 -7.33 6.47
CA GLY A 383 1.04 -8.34 5.85
C GLY A 383 1.59 -8.85 4.52
N VAL A 384 2.04 -7.95 3.64
CA VAL A 384 2.62 -8.33 2.35
C VAL A 384 3.94 -9.08 2.54
N ALA A 385 4.79 -8.65 3.47
CA ALA A 385 6.00 -9.36 3.85
C ALA A 385 5.70 -10.81 4.30
N ALA A 386 4.63 -11.02 5.08
CA ALA A 386 4.21 -12.35 5.49
C ALA A 386 3.74 -13.22 4.31
N LEU A 387 3.04 -12.64 3.32
CA LEU A 387 2.66 -13.32 2.08
C LEU A 387 3.89 -13.74 1.25
N VAL A 388 4.85 -12.84 1.08
CA VAL A 388 6.10 -13.13 0.34
C VAL A 388 6.89 -14.26 1.01
N VAL A 389 7.03 -14.24 2.34
CA VAL A 389 7.68 -15.31 3.11
C VAL A 389 6.94 -16.63 2.95
N ALA A 390 5.62 -16.65 3.13
CA ALA A 390 4.82 -17.86 3.09
C ALA A 390 4.74 -18.49 1.69
N SER A 391 4.75 -17.67 0.64
CA SER A 391 4.72 -18.12 -0.76
C SER A 391 6.03 -18.74 -1.23
N GLY A 392 7.11 -18.64 -0.44
CA GLY A 392 8.43 -19.12 -0.81
C GLY A 392 9.04 -18.37 -2.00
N ARG A 393 8.51 -17.18 -2.35
CA ARG A 393 8.96 -16.33 -3.47
C ARG A 393 10.46 -16.06 -3.45
N LEU A 394 11.02 -15.94 -2.26
CA LEU A 394 12.43 -15.65 -2.00
C LEU A 394 13.14 -16.85 -1.33
N GLY A 395 12.62 -18.06 -1.54
CA GLY A 395 13.05 -19.28 -0.87
C GLY A 395 12.40 -19.46 0.51
N ARG A 396 12.76 -20.56 1.20
CA ARG A 396 12.06 -21.03 2.41
C ARG A 396 12.26 -20.13 3.65
N ARG A 397 13.38 -19.40 3.72
CA ARG A 397 13.77 -18.53 4.83
C ARG A 397 14.58 -17.35 4.29
N PRO A 398 13.94 -16.39 3.61
CA PRO A 398 14.65 -15.25 3.07
C PRO A 398 15.31 -14.46 4.20
N SER A 399 16.46 -13.84 3.90
CA SER A 399 17.06 -12.90 4.84
C SER A 399 16.16 -11.65 4.96
N PRO A 400 16.15 -10.98 6.11
CA PRO A 400 15.40 -9.73 6.27
C PRO A 400 15.76 -8.67 5.22
N ARG A 401 17.04 -8.60 4.84
CA ARG A 401 17.52 -7.68 3.81
C ARG A 401 16.99 -8.04 2.42
N ALA A 402 16.97 -9.32 2.06
CA ALA A 402 16.40 -9.74 0.78
C ALA A 402 14.90 -9.46 0.69
N LEU A 403 14.19 -9.53 1.83
CA LEU A 403 12.78 -9.20 1.89
C LEU A 403 12.53 -7.69 1.78
N GLU A 404 13.30 -6.84 2.47
CA GLU A 404 13.27 -5.37 2.32
C GLU A 404 13.48 -4.97 0.85
N GLU A 405 14.62 -5.35 0.28
CA GLU A 405 14.97 -4.94 -1.07
C GLU A 405 13.99 -5.49 -2.12
N HIS A 406 13.37 -6.64 -1.86
CA HIS A 406 12.33 -7.16 -2.73
C HIS A 406 11.08 -6.29 -2.69
N LEU A 407 10.60 -5.94 -1.50
CA LEU A 407 9.43 -5.06 -1.36
C LEU A 407 9.68 -3.67 -1.95
N GLU A 408 10.87 -3.10 -1.72
CA GLU A 408 11.30 -1.81 -2.30
C GLU A 408 11.32 -1.87 -3.83
N ARG A 409 11.96 -2.88 -4.43
CA ARG A 409 12.04 -3.01 -5.90
C ARG A 409 10.71 -3.28 -6.58
N THR A 410 9.75 -3.87 -5.87
CA THR A 410 8.41 -4.14 -6.40
C THR A 410 7.40 -3.07 -6.07
N ALA A 411 7.78 -2.03 -5.31
CA ALA A 411 6.92 -0.91 -5.03
C ALA A 411 6.57 -0.18 -6.34
N ARG A 412 5.35 0.35 -6.41
CA ARG A 412 4.94 1.24 -7.49
C ARG A 412 5.53 2.61 -7.22
N ASP A 413 6.47 3.00 -8.06
CA ASP A 413 7.07 4.33 -8.07
C ASP A 413 5.96 5.40 -8.23
N ILE A 414 5.89 6.30 -7.25
CA ILE A 414 4.95 7.43 -7.19
C ILE A 414 5.70 8.64 -6.64
N GLY A 415 5.30 9.85 -7.04
CA GLY A 415 6.05 11.04 -6.71
C GLY A 415 7.13 11.33 -7.74
N THR A 416 8.35 11.58 -7.25
CA THR A 416 9.50 11.84 -8.13
C THR A 416 10.13 10.50 -8.53
N PRO A 417 10.43 10.26 -9.83
CA PRO A 417 10.92 8.96 -10.27
C PRO A 417 12.11 8.43 -9.46
N GLY A 418 12.01 7.18 -9.03
CA GLY A 418 12.99 6.53 -8.17
C GLY A 418 12.74 6.76 -6.69
N PHE A 419 13.81 6.77 -5.90
CA PHE A 419 13.70 7.06 -4.47
C PHE A 419 13.44 8.55 -4.25
N ASP A 420 12.45 8.88 -3.42
CA ASP A 420 12.28 10.24 -2.91
C ASP A 420 11.98 10.29 -1.39
N PRO A 421 12.25 11.42 -0.71
CA PRO A 421 12.06 11.53 0.73
C PRO A 421 10.61 11.50 1.21
N ARG A 422 9.58 11.50 0.34
CA ARG A 422 8.17 11.48 0.75
C ARG A 422 7.56 10.09 0.61
N TYR A 423 7.91 9.39 -0.46
CA TYR A 423 7.33 8.10 -0.81
C TYR A 423 8.31 6.94 -0.67
N GLY A 424 9.59 7.20 -0.35
CA GLY A 424 10.63 6.18 -0.30
C GLY A 424 10.88 5.61 -1.68
N TYR A 425 10.93 4.28 -1.80
CA TYR A 425 10.94 3.57 -3.09
C TYR A 425 9.56 3.48 -3.77
N GLY A 426 8.52 4.07 -3.18
CA GLY A 426 7.17 4.14 -3.75
C GLY A 426 6.12 3.42 -2.91
N LEU A 427 4.92 3.29 -3.48
CA LEU A 427 3.78 2.65 -2.85
C LEU A 427 3.90 1.13 -2.89
N LEU A 428 3.72 0.48 -1.74
CA LEU A 428 3.67 -0.98 -1.64
C LEU A 428 2.70 -1.60 -2.67
N ASP A 429 3.19 -2.57 -3.45
CA ASP A 429 2.39 -3.37 -4.39
C ASP A 429 2.50 -4.87 -4.03
N ALA A 430 1.43 -5.42 -3.46
CA ALA A 430 1.40 -6.80 -3.02
C ALA A 430 1.39 -7.80 -4.18
N ALA A 431 0.81 -7.43 -5.32
CA ALA A 431 0.75 -8.29 -6.49
C ALA A 431 2.13 -8.39 -7.13
N ALA A 432 2.79 -7.25 -7.37
CA ALA A 432 4.16 -7.20 -7.88
C ALA A 432 5.13 -7.96 -6.95
N ALA A 433 4.97 -7.85 -5.63
CA ALA A 433 5.78 -8.59 -4.66
C ALA A 433 5.62 -10.12 -4.75
N LEU A 434 4.50 -10.63 -5.28
CA LEU A 434 4.23 -12.07 -5.42
C LEU A 434 4.42 -12.62 -6.83
N ARG A 435 4.62 -11.78 -7.85
CA ARG A 435 5.03 -12.21 -9.20
C ARG A 435 6.46 -12.77 -9.16
#